data_AF-A0AAW8QVG8-F1
#
_entry.id   AF-A0AAW8QVG8-F1
#
_cell.length_a   1.000
_cell.length_b   1.000
_cell.length_c   1.000
_cell.angle_alpha   90.00
_cell.angle_beta   90.00
_cell.angle_gamma   90.00
#
_symmetry.space_group_name_H-M   'P 1'
#
loop_
_entity.id
_entity.type
_entity.pdbx_description
1 polymer ?
#
loop_
_entity_poly.entity_id
_entity_poly.type
_entity_poly.pdbx_seq_one_letter_code
_entity_poly.pdbx_strand_id
1 'polypeptide(L)'
;MKTVDRARLVIDALKDKSSVQKVKKQICNDDNADWKTVSKEAYDLYLEEARQQRKVDEKTRHVIVTPLEEIDDLIQLNNNLLQYALSLPSTVTGADVSNIQKLISDMPANEHKIIDAFASIIMNPVMRARQKKGRFEHFGPFKSFVNIIESAVISYYRGNFIGSYLTLIPVVEGGLLRWLDYFGKGKKPKFGDLKMFFRNSYQRQPCPGNVLFHDVFSKACDKLLTEHLFKDSQDGDAYSNFNRHLAAHLLSDSQFATRENCVRLFLLLDLMSELYLYEAHCGGDPRFKLSGEDISLEFNEYLKLIAQLHSPERVLLGVPMDTKHPSSGDQ
;
A
#
# COMPACT_ATOMS: atom_id res chain seq x y z
N MET A 1 2.34 37.61 5.40
CA MET A 1 1.15 36.87 4.91
C MET A 1 0.86 35.75 5.90
N LYS A 2 -0.39 35.51 6.30
CA LYS A 2 -0.69 34.45 7.28
C LYS A 2 -0.48 33.07 6.65
N THR A 3 -0.23 32.03 7.46
CA THR A 3 -0.01 30.66 6.98
C THR A 3 -1.17 30.17 6.10
N VAL A 4 -2.41 30.44 6.50
CA VAL A 4 -3.63 30.07 5.76
C VAL A 4 -3.66 30.70 4.35
N ASP A 5 -3.30 31.97 4.23
CA ASP A 5 -3.28 32.66 2.93
C ASP A 5 -2.23 32.02 2.00
N ARG A 6 -1.06 31.68 2.54
CA ARG A 6 0.01 30.97 1.83
C ARG A 6 -0.42 29.56 1.41
N ALA A 7 -1.13 28.86 2.28
CA ALA A 7 -1.65 27.53 2.02
C ALA A 7 -2.66 27.53 0.85
N ARG A 8 -3.53 28.55 0.78
CA ARG A 8 -4.43 28.73 -0.39
C ARG A 8 -3.65 28.96 -1.68
N LEU A 9 -2.60 29.78 -1.67
CA LEU A 9 -1.74 29.95 -2.83
C LEU A 9 -1.03 28.65 -3.25
N VAL A 10 -0.66 27.78 -2.29
CA VAL A 10 -0.13 26.44 -2.60
C VAL A 10 -1.19 25.63 -3.34
N ILE A 11 -2.42 25.58 -2.83
CA ILE A 11 -3.53 24.83 -3.42
C ILE A 11 -3.80 25.30 -4.85
N ASP A 12 -3.93 26.61 -5.07
CA ASP A 12 -4.21 27.19 -6.38
C ASP A 12 -3.09 26.86 -7.37
N ALA A 13 -1.82 27.05 -6.97
CA ALA A 13 -0.67 26.77 -7.84
C ALA A 13 -0.56 25.28 -8.23
N LEU A 14 -0.89 24.37 -7.31
CA LEU A 14 -0.85 22.93 -7.58
C LEU A 14 -2.05 22.47 -8.43
N LYS A 15 -3.24 23.06 -8.27
CA LYS A 15 -4.38 22.86 -9.18
C LYS A 15 -4.02 23.28 -10.62
N ASP A 16 -3.21 24.32 -10.78
CA ASP A 16 -2.66 24.78 -12.05
C ASP A 16 -1.47 23.94 -12.58
N LYS A 17 -1.25 22.75 -12.01
CA LYS A 17 -0.19 21.78 -12.39
C LYS A 17 1.24 22.31 -12.22
N SER A 18 1.46 23.27 -11.32
CA SER A 18 2.83 23.62 -10.91
C SER A 18 3.48 22.48 -10.13
N SER A 19 4.81 22.33 -10.23
CA SER A 19 5.52 21.35 -9.42
C SER A 19 5.68 21.82 -7.98
N VAL A 20 5.67 20.88 -7.03
CA VAL A 20 5.84 21.16 -5.61
C VAL A 20 7.15 21.90 -5.32
N GLN A 21 8.24 21.56 -6.01
CA GLN A 21 9.53 22.25 -5.87
C GLN A 21 9.43 23.73 -6.28
N LYS A 22 8.71 24.03 -7.38
CA LYS A 22 8.52 25.41 -7.83
C LYS A 22 7.67 26.20 -6.83
N VAL A 23 6.58 25.61 -6.35
CA VAL A 23 5.67 26.24 -5.37
C VAL A 23 6.40 26.50 -4.05
N LYS A 24 7.15 25.52 -3.54
CA LYS A 24 7.96 25.65 -2.33
C LYS A 24 8.99 26.78 -2.44
N LYS A 25 9.69 26.88 -3.57
CA LYS A 25 10.65 27.96 -3.82
C LYS A 25 9.97 29.32 -3.86
N GLN A 26 8.81 29.43 -4.52
CA GLN A 26 8.08 30.69 -4.67
C GLN A 26 7.44 31.18 -3.37
N ILE A 27 6.86 30.28 -2.58
CA ILE A 27 6.06 30.65 -1.40
C ILE A 27 6.92 30.65 -0.13
N CYS A 28 7.87 29.73 -0.01
CA CYS A 28 8.66 29.51 1.21
C CYS A 28 10.17 29.73 1.01
N ASN A 29 10.64 30.20 -0.15
CA ASN A 29 12.07 30.40 -0.44
C ASN A 29 12.93 29.14 -0.13
N ASP A 30 12.39 27.95 -0.41
CA ASP A 30 13.01 26.65 -0.11
C ASP A 30 13.29 26.36 1.37
N ASP A 31 12.77 27.15 2.31
CA ASP A 31 12.83 26.86 3.75
C ASP A 31 12.00 25.61 4.10
N ASN A 32 12.68 24.58 4.62
CA ASN A 32 12.06 23.30 4.99
C ASN A 32 11.12 23.40 6.19
N ALA A 33 11.46 24.20 7.21
CA ALA A 33 10.65 24.33 8.42
C ALA A 33 9.36 25.09 8.11
N ASP A 34 9.49 26.13 7.32
CA ASP A 34 8.37 26.92 6.84
C ASP A 34 7.49 26.12 5.86
N TRP A 35 8.10 25.43 4.89
CA TRP A 35 7.38 24.52 3.99
C TRP A 35 6.59 23.46 4.73
N LYS A 36 7.17 22.82 5.76
CA LYS A 36 6.48 21.81 6.57
C LYS A 36 5.18 22.37 7.19
N THR A 37 5.21 23.61 7.65
CA THR A 37 4.04 24.25 8.26
C THR A 37 2.99 24.61 7.21
N VAL A 38 3.40 25.27 6.12
CA VAL A 38 2.50 25.72 5.06
C VAL A 38 1.89 24.55 4.28
N SER A 39 2.67 23.52 3.97
CA SER A 39 2.21 22.33 3.24
C SER A 39 1.23 21.49 4.04
N LYS A 40 1.42 21.39 5.36
CA LYS A 40 0.45 20.73 6.24
C LYS A 40 -0.88 21.48 6.24
N GLU A 41 -0.83 22.80 6.43
CA GLU A 41 -2.04 23.65 6.38
C GLU A 41 -2.75 23.53 5.01
N ALA A 42 -1.99 23.50 3.91
CA ALA A 42 -2.55 23.32 2.56
C ALA A 42 -3.23 21.96 2.39
N TYR A 43 -2.62 20.89 2.91
CA TYR A 43 -3.22 19.55 2.89
C TYR A 43 -4.53 19.50 3.68
N ASP A 44 -4.53 20.03 4.90
CA ASP A 44 -5.69 20.01 5.79
C ASP A 44 -6.86 20.84 5.19
N LEU A 45 -6.56 22.02 4.62
CA LEU A 45 -7.55 22.84 3.90
C LEU A 45 -8.08 22.12 2.65
N TYR A 46 -7.21 21.51 1.86
CA TYR A 46 -7.60 20.81 0.63
C TYR A 46 -8.44 19.55 0.92
N LEU A 47 -8.13 18.84 2.00
CA LEU A 47 -8.94 17.71 2.48
C LEU A 47 -10.34 18.19 2.89
N GLU A 48 -10.45 19.30 3.62
CA GLU A 48 -11.74 19.86 4.01
C GLU A 48 -12.54 20.35 2.79
N GLU A 49 -11.91 21.04 1.83
CA GLU A 49 -12.53 21.39 0.55
C GLU A 49 -13.10 20.15 -0.16
N ALA A 50 -12.34 19.05 -0.23
CA ALA A 50 -12.78 17.81 -0.83
C ALA A 50 -13.95 17.16 -0.07
N ARG A 51 -13.98 17.22 1.27
CA ARG A 51 -15.14 16.77 2.05
C ARG A 51 -16.38 17.60 1.78
N GLN A 52 -16.26 18.92 1.68
CA GLN A 52 -17.40 19.78 1.36
C GLN A 52 -17.91 19.55 -0.06
N GLN A 53 -17.01 19.38 -1.04
CA GLN A 53 -17.40 19.02 -2.40
C GLN A 53 -18.10 17.65 -2.43
N ARG A 54 -17.63 16.66 -1.66
CA ARG A 54 -18.26 15.34 -1.59
C ARG A 54 -19.72 15.41 -1.11
N LYS A 55 -20.05 16.27 -0.15
CA LYS A 55 -21.44 16.49 0.31
C LYS A 55 -22.35 17.06 -0.80
N VAL A 56 -21.78 17.82 -1.72
CA VAL A 56 -22.50 18.33 -2.90
C VAL A 56 -22.67 17.19 -3.91
N ASP A 57 -21.61 16.44 -4.19
CA ASP A 57 -21.61 15.33 -5.15
C ASP A 57 -22.62 14.24 -4.75
N GLU A 58 -22.71 13.89 -3.46
CA GLU A 58 -23.68 12.93 -2.90
C GLU A 58 -25.14 13.29 -3.20
N LYS A 59 -25.44 14.59 -3.30
CA LYS A 59 -26.80 15.10 -3.60
C LYS A 59 -27.01 15.35 -5.08
N THR A 60 -25.94 15.26 -5.89
CA THR A 60 -25.98 15.61 -7.31
C THR A 60 -26.53 14.43 -8.10
N ARG A 61 -27.61 14.68 -8.86
CA ARG A 61 -28.25 13.66 -9.69
C ARG A 61 -27.25 13.13 -10.74
N HIS A 62 -27.23 11.82 -10.96
CA HIS A 62 -26.35 11.13 -11.92
C HIS A 62 -24.85 11.16 -11.59
N VAL A 63 -24.47 11.57 -10.38
CA VAL A 63 -23.10 11.44 -9.88
C VAL A 63 -23.05 10.25 -8.91
N ILE A 64 -22.13 9.32 -9.14
CA ILE A 64 -21.87 8.18 -8.24
C ILE A 64 -20.56 8.46 -7.52
N VAL A 65 -20.62 8.52 -6.19
CA VAL A 65 -19.48 8.76 -5.31
C VAL A 65 -19.64 7.90 -4.06
N THR A 66 -18.51 7.49 -3.46
CA THR A 66 -18.52 6.93 -2.11
C THR A 66 -18.94 8.04 -1.12
N PRO A 67 -20.00 7.84 -0.32
CA PRO A 67 -20.43 8.80 0.69
C PRO A 67 -19.36 9.03 1.76
N LEU A 68 -19.39 10.20 2.41
CA LEU A 68 -18.48 10.51 3.53
C LEU A 68 -18.63 9.55 4.70
N GLU A 69 -19.86 9.12 5.01
CA GLU A 69 -20.13 8.14 6.07
C GLU A 69 -19.39 6.82 5.81
N GLU A 70 -19.47 6.30 4.58
CA GLU A 70 -18.72 5.11 4.18
C GLU A 70 -17.20 5.32 4.27
N ILE A 71 -16.70 6.51 3.92
CA ILE A 71 -15.26 6.82 4.05
C ILE A 71 -14.83 6.81 5.53
N ASP A 72 -15.64 7.37 6.43
CA ASP A 72 -15.37 7.36 7.87
C ASP A 72 -15.42 5.92 8.43
N ASP A 73 -16.35 5.09 7.96
CA ASP A 73 -16.41 3.66 8.28
C ASP A 73 -15.15 2.89 7.82
N LEU A 74 -14.63 3.20 6.63
CA LEU A 74 -13.38 2.61 6.13
C LEU A 74 -12.19 3.00 7.01
N ILE A 75 -12.15 4.23 7.53
CA ILE A 75 -11.12 4.68 8.47
C ILE A 75 -11.21 3.88 9.77
N GLN A 76 -12.41 3.71 10.32
CA GLN A 76 -12.61 2.94 11.54
C GLN A 76 -12.24 1.47 11.35
N LEU A 77 -12.64 0.87 10.22
CA LEU A 77 -12.32 -0.52 9.90
C LEU A 77 -10.81 -0.73 9.78
N ASN A 78 -10.11 0.17 9.08
CA ASN A 78 -8.65 0.13 9.00
C ASN A 78 -8.00 0.27 10.38
N ASN A 79 -8.47 1.16 11.26
CA ASN A 79 -7.92 1.28 12.61
C ASN A 79 -7.99 -0.03 13.41
N ASN A 80 -9.05 -0.82 13.22
CA ASN A 80 -9.17 -2.14 13.84
C ASN A 80 -8.24 -3.17 13.18
N LEU A 81 -8.19 -3.23 11.85
CA LEU A 81 -7.31 -4.14 11.10
C LEU A 81 -5.82 -3.90 11.41
N LEU A 82 -5.43 -2.66 11.63
CA LEU A 82 -4.04 -2.27 11.87
C LEU A 82 -3.48 -2.83 13.18
N GLN A 83 -4.33 -3.20 14.15
CA GLN A 83 -3.89 -3.90 15.36
C GLN A 83 -3.29 -5.28 15.04
N TYR A 84 -3.67 -5.85 13.89
CA TYR A 84 -3.27 -7.18 13.42
C TYR A 84 -2.32 -7.09 12.21
N ALA A 85 -1.65 -5.95 12.02
CA ALA A 85 -0.80 -5.64 10.88
C ALA A 85 -1.51 -5.83 9.52
N LEU A 86 -2.80 -5.46 9.45
CA LEU A 86 -3.63 -5.55 8.25
C LEU A 86 -4.22 -4.18 7.89
N SER A 87 -4.65 -4.04 6.63
CA SER A 87 -5.39 -2.89 6.10
C SER A 87 -6.29 -3.39 4.97
N LEU A 88 -7.35 -2.67 4.66
CA LEU A 88 -8.11 -2.93 3.44
C LEU A 88 -7.21 -2.72 2.21
N PRO A 89 -7.23 -3.65 1.23
CA PRO A 89 -6.70 -3.40 -0.11
C PRO A 89 -7.37 -2.19 -0.76
N SER A 90 -6.66 -1.45 -1.62
CA SER A 90 -7.25 -0.28 -2.31
C SER A 90 -8.30 -0.63 -3.37
N THR A 91 -8.44 -1.92 -3.69
CA THR A 91 -9.34 -2.44 -4.73
C THR A 91 -10.54 -3.21 -4.16
N VAL A 92 -10.80 -3.11 -2.85
CA VAL A 92 -11.97 -3.73 -2.23
C VAL A 92 -13.28 -3.12 -2.75
N THR A 93 -14.31 -3.96 -2.85
CA THR A 93 -15.69 -3.55 -3.13
C THR A 93 -16.48 -3.35 -1.83
N GLY A 94 -17.66 -2.72 -1.91
CA GLY A 94 -18.54 -2.61 -0.74
C GLY A 94 -18.97 -3.95 -0.15
N ALA A 95 -19.08 -4.99 -0.99
CA ALA A 95 -19.35 -6.36 -0.53
C ALA A 95 -18.17 -6.93 0.27
N ASP A 96 -16.93 -6.69 -0.18
CA ASP A 96 -15.73 -7.08 0.56
C ASP A 96 -15.69 -6.38 1.92
N VAL A 97 -15.91 -5.06 1.95
CA VAL A 97 -15.93 -4.26 3.18
C VAL A 97 -16.95 -4.82 4.17
N SER A 98 -18.19 -5.07 3.71
CA SER A 98 -19.26 -5.65 4.53
C SER A 98 -18.88 -7.03 5.10
N ASN A 99 -18.20 -7.86 4.31
CA ASN A 99 -17.75 -9.17 4.75
C ASN A 99 -16.63 -9.05 5.80
N ILE A 100 -15.66 -8.15 5.60
CA ILE A 100 -14.59 -7.91 6.57
C ILE A 100 -15.13 -7.33 7.88
N GLN A 101 -16.11 -6.42 7.84
CA GLN A 101 -16.77 -5.90 9.04
C GLN A 101 -17.42 -7.01 9.89
N LYS A 102 -18.00 -8.03 9.25
CA LYS A 102 -18.55 -9.19 9.99
C LYS A 102 -17.44 -9.98 10.67
N LEU A 103 -16.35 -10.25 9.95
CA LEU A 103 -15.24 -11.06 10.44
C LEU A 103 -14.47 -10.38 11.57
N ILE A 104 -14.37 -9.04 11.55
CA ILE A 104 -13.54 -8.30 12.51
C ILE A 104 -14.08 -8.32 13.94
N SER A 105 -15.38 -8.59 14.11
CA SER A 105 -16.03 -8.67 15.42
C SER A 105 -15.50 -9.79 16.32
N ASP A 106 -14.85 -10.79 15.73
CA ASP A 106 -14.33 -11.99 16.40
C ASP A 106 -12.85 -12.20 16.04
N MET A 107 -12.07 -11.13 16.16
CA MET A 107 -10.61 -11.16 16.09
C MET A 107 -10.00 -11.54 17.45
N PRO A 108 -8.89 -12.30 17.50
CA PRO A 108 -8.05 -12.74 16.38
C PRO A 108 -8.51 -14.04 15.69
N ALA A 109 -9.57 -14.70 16.17
CA ALA A 109 -9.98 -16.03 15.67
C ALA A 109 -10.23 -16.04 14.15
N ASN A 110 -10.77 -14.96 13.59
CA ASN A 110 -11.04 -14.83 12.16
C ASN A 110 -9.91 -14.23 11.31
N GLU A 111 -8.72 -14.00 11.87
CA GLU A 111 -7.59 -13.39 11.14
C GLU A 111 -7.30 -14.13 9.82
N HIS A 112 -7.19 -15.46 9.88
CA HIS A 112 -6.91 -16.30 8.70
C HIS A 112 -7.95 -16.10 7.59
N LYS A 113 -9.24 -15.95 7.93
CA LYS A 113 -10.32 -15.71 6.95
C LYS A 113 -10.20 -14.34 6.29
N ILE A 114 -9.84 -13.32 7.07
CA ILE A 114 -9.60 -11.97 6.54
C ILE A 114 -8.39 -11.98 5.60
N ILE A 115 -7.32 -12.67 6.00
CA ILE A 115 -6.12 -12.82 5.17
C ILE A 115 -6.42 -13.59 3.89
N ASP A 116 -7.22 -14.65 3.94
CA ASP A 116 -7.65 -15.39 2.75
C ASP A 116 -8.50 -14.53 1.82
N ALA A 117 -9.42 -13.73 2.36
CA ALA A 117 -10.18 -12.77 1.57
C ALA A 117 -9.23 -11.77 0.89
N PHE A 118 -8.28 -11.18 1.61
CA PHE A 118 -7.30 -10.27 1.03
C PHE A 118 -6.38 -10.94 0.01
N ALA A 119 -5.92 -12.16 0.28
CA ALA A 119 -5.09 -12.94 -0.64
C ALA A 119 -5.83 -13.22 -1.95
N SER A 120 -7.14 -13.51 -1.89
CA SER A 120 -7.97 -13.73 -3.08
C SER A 120 -8.10 -12.48 -3.98
N ILE A 121 -7.90 -11.28 -3.41
CA ILE A 121 -7.90 -10.00 -4.12
C ILE A 121 -6.49 -9.69 -4.61
N ILE A 122 -5.54 -9.56 -3.69
CA ILE A 122 -4.21 -9.04 -4.01
C ILE A 122 -3.38 -10.11 -4.71
N MET A 123 -3.38 -11.35 -4.26
CA MET A 123 -2.63 -12.45 -4.87
C MET A 123 -3.41 -13.17 -5.97
N ASN A 124 -4.49 -12.57 -6.48
CA ASN A 124 -5.10 -13.01 -7.71
C ASN A 124 -4.10 -12.88 -8.89
N PRO A 125 -3.91 -13.90 -9.74
CA PRO A 125 -2.97 -13.85 -10.85
C PRO A 125 -3.22 -12.68 -11.82
N VAL A 126 -4.48 -12.38 -12.15
CA VAL A 126 -4.84 -11.23 -12.99
C VAL A 126 -4.45 -9.94 -12.29
N MET A 127 -4.68 -9.86 -10.97
CA MET A 127 -4.32 -8.67 -10.21
C MET A 127 -2.81 -8.47 -10.13
N ARG A 128 -2.03 -9.51 -9.84
CA ARG A 128 -0.55 -9.42 -9.86
C ARG A 128 -0.02 -8.99 -11.22
N ALA A 129 -0.55 -9.55 -12.30
CA ALA A 129 -0.14 -9.19 -13.66
C ALA A 129 -0.45 -7.72 -13.96
N ARG A 130 -1.66 -7.26 -13.61
CA ARG A 130 -2.03 -5.84 -13.73
C ARG A 130 -1.18 -4.93 -12.84
N GLN A 131 -0.84 -5.32 -11.61
CA GLN A 131 0.02 -4.52 -10.74
C GLN A 131 1.43 -4.38 -11.32
N LYS A 132 2.02 -5.48 -11.79
CA LYS A 132 3.33 -5.47 -12.47
C LYS A 132 3.30 -4.55 -13.68
N LYS A 133 2.42 -4.86 -14.65
CA LYS A 133 2.35 -4.16 -15.92
C LYS A 133 1.89 -2.72 -15.78
N GLY A 134 0.90 -2.43 -14.93
CA GLY A 134 0.27 -1.11 -14.85
C GLY A 134 0.84 -0.18 -13.78
N ARG A 135 1.49 -0.70 -12.74
CA ARG A 135 2.06 0.14 -11.67
C ARG A 135 3.55 -0.02 -11.55
N PHE A 136 4.05 -1.22 -11.26
CA PHE A 136 5.46 -1.39 -10.93
C PHE A 136 6.39 -1.06 -12.10
N GLU A 137 6.02 -1.40 -13.35
CA GLU A 137 6.81 -1.03 -14.55
C GLU A 137 6.72 0.45 -14.91
N HIS A 138 5.68 1.15 -14.45
CA HIS A 138 5.38 2.54 -14.82
C HIS A 138 5.89 3.54 -13.78
N PHE A 139 5.77 3.21 -12.50
CA PHE A 139 6.03 4.13 -11.40
C PHE A 139 7.51 4.12 -11.04
N GLY A 140 8.14 5.29 -11.13
CA GLY A 140 9.58 5.48 -10.94
C GLY A 140 10.16 4.77 -9.70
N PRO A 141 9.56 4.91 -8.50
CA PRO A 141 10.08 4.28 -7.29
C PRO A 141 10.10 2.75 -7.31
N PHE A 142 9.22 2.12 -8.07
CA PHE A 142 9.05 0.66 -8.11
C PHE A 142 9.72 0.01 -9.32
N LYS A 143 9.93 0.78 -10.40
CA LYS A 143 10.44 0.29 -11.69
C LYS A 143 11.77 -0.47 -11.58
N SER A 144 12.69 0.01 -10.74
CA SER A 144 13.98 -0.66 -10.53
C SER A 144 13.85 -2.00 -9.79
N PHE A 145 12.72 -2.26 -9.15
CA PHE A 145 12.48 -3.44 -8.32
C PHE A 145 11.52 -4.44 -8.97
N VAL A 146 11.02 -4.20 -10.19
CA VAL A 146 10.04 -5.07 -10.85
C VAL A 146 10.48 -6.54 -10.85
N ASN A 147 11.74 -6.83 -11.21
CA ASN A 147 12.24 -8.21 -11.24
C ASN A 147 12.35 -8.83 -9.84
N ILE A 148 12.62 -8.02 -8.82
CA ILE A 148 12.69 -8.47 -7.42
C ILE A 148 11.28 -8.75 -6.89
N ILE A 149 10.33 -7.85 -7.16
CA ILE A 149 8.91 -8.03 -6.85
C ILE A 149 8.39 -9.30 -7.53
N GLU A 150 8.72 -9.50 -8.80
CA GLU A 150 8.31 -10.68 -9.55
C GLU A 150 8.89 -11.97 -8.97
N SER A 151 10.16 -11.94 -8.54
CA SER A 151 10.80 -13.08 -7.87
C SER A 151 10.10 -13.45 -6.55
N ALA A 152 9.62 -12.44 -5.80
CA ALA A 152 8.81 -12.66 -4.62
C ALA A 152 7.44 -13.26 -4.97
N VAL A 153 6.77 -12.77 -6.02
CA VAL A 153 5.48 -13.32 -6.50
C VAL A 153 5.62 -14.79 -6.90
N ILE A 154 6.67 -15.13 -7.65
CA ILE A 154 6.97 -16.52 -8.06
C ILE A 154 7.20 -17.40 -6.82
N SER A 155 7.98 -16.91 -5.87
CA SER A 155 8.27 -17.63 -4.63
C SER A 155 6.99 -17.85 -3.81
N TYR A 156 6.12 -16.85 -3.74
CA TYR A 156 4.80 -16.97 -3.08
C TYR A 156 3.94 -18.05 -3.73
N TYR A 157 3.77 -18.03 -5.06
CA TYR A 157 2.95 -19.04 -5.75
C TYR A 157 3.51 -20.45 -5.65
N ARG A 158 4.83 -20.61 -5.49
CA ARG A 158 5.48 -21.91 -5.22
C ARG A 158 5.37 -22.36 -3.76
N GLY A 159 4.84 -21.52 -2.86
CA GLY A 159 4.80 -21.78 -1.42
C GLY A 159 6.13 -21.57 -0.70
N ASN A 160 7.13 -20.98 -1.37
CA ASN A 160 8.38 -20.56 -0.72
C ASN A 160 8.20 -19.20 -0.05
N PHE A 161 7.51 -19.19 1.09
CA PHE A 161 7.21 -17.96 1.83
C PHE A 161 8.45 -17.30 2.44
N ILE A 162 9.48 -18.09 2.79
CA ILE A 162 10.79 -17.58 3.22
C ILE A 162 11.41 -16.73 2.12
N GLY A 163 11.54 -17.30 0.91
CA GLY A 163 12.06 -16.61 -0.25
C GLY A 163 11.24 -15.37 -0.60
N SER A 164 9.91 -15.48 -0.62
CA SER A 164 9.01 -14.36 -0.90
C SER A 164 9.19 -13.22 0.10
N TYR A 165 9.13 -13.50 1.40
CA TYR A 165 9.18 -12.50 2.45
C TYR A 165 10.54 -11.77 2.49
N LEU A 166 11.64 -12.52 2.47
CA LEU A 166 13.00 -11.95 2.50
C LEU A 166 13.34 -11.17 1.23
N THR A 167 12.75 -11.54 0.09
CA THR A 167 12.91 -10.79 -1.17
C THR A 167 12.14 -9.47 -1.14
N LEU A 168 10.97 -9.43 -0.48
CA LEU A 168 10.06 -8.29 -0.55
C LEU A 168 10.34 -7.20 0.50
N ILE A 169 10.88 -7.54 1.68
CA ILE A 169 11.31 -6.54 2.69
C ILE A 169 12.20 -5.44 2.10
N PRO A 170 13.33 -5.75 1.43
CA PRO A 170 14.22 -4.71 0.90
C PRO A 170 13.55 -3.89 -0.22
N VAL A 171 12.53 -4.42 -0.89
CA VAL A 171 11.75 -3.66 -1.89
C VAL A 171 10.94 -2.55 -1.23
N VAL A 172 10.36 -2.79 -0.04
CA VAL A 172 9.63 -1.74 0.69
C VAL A 172 10.56 -0.58 1.05
N GLU A 173 11.70 -0.86 1.71
CA GLU A 173 12.69 0.18 2.03
C GLU A 173 13.23 0.85 0.75
N GLY A 174 13.58 0.04 -0.26
CA GLY A 174 14.07 0.52 -1.55
C GLY A 174 13.08 1.45 -2.24
N GLY A 175 11.80 1.09 -2.27
CA GLY A 175 10.71 1.88 -2.85
C GLY A 175 10.58 3.24 -2.17
N LEU A 176 10.58 3.28 -0.84
CA LEU A 176 10.56 4.53 -0.07
C LEU A 176 11.79 5.39 -0.37
N LEU A 177 12.98 4.80 -0.45
CA LEU A 177 14.22 5.52 -0.77
C LEU A 177 14.18 6.11 -2.19
N ARG A 178 13.75 5.35 -3.19
CA ARG A 178 13.62 5.84 -4.58
C ARG A 178 12.58 6.96 -4.68
N TRP A 179 11.50 6.87 -3.90
CA TRP A 179 10.47 7.92 -3.84
C TRP A 179 10.99 9.20 -3.18
N LEU A 180 12.00 9.11 -2.31
CA LEU A 180 12.76 10.26 -1.79
C LEU A 180 13.93 10.68 -2.70
N ASP A 181 13.92 10.26 -3.97
CA ASP A 181 14.98 10.50 -4.95
C ASP A 181 16.39 10.04 -4.51
N TYR A 182 16.47 9.04 -3.62
CA TYR A 182 17.75 8.45 -3.23
C TYR A 182 18.10 7.25 -4.10
N PHE A 183 19.14 7.40 -4.92
CA PHE A 183 19.60 6.38 -5.85
C PHE A 183 20.91 5.67 -5.45
N GLY A 184 21.27 5.71 -4.15
CA GLY A 184 22.54 5.17 -3.64
C GLY A 184 23.71 6.17 -3.68
N LYS A 185 23.47 7.41 -4.13
CA LYS A 185 24.44 8.50 -4.15
C LYS A 185 23.95 9.66 -3.28
N GLY A 186 24.89 10.38 -2.67
CA GLY A 186 24.58 11.50 -1.78
C GLY A 186 24.17 11.05 -0.38
N LYS A 187 23.53 11.96 0.37
CA LYS A 187 23.13 11.72 1.75
C LYS A 187 21.92 10.79 1.80
N LYS A 188 22.12 9.56 2.28
CA LYS A 188 21.02 8.60 2.52
C LYS A 188 20.01 9.23 3.51
N PRO A 189 18.70 9.20 3.22
CA PRO A 189 17.67 9.51 4.21
C PRO A 189 17.89 8.71 5.50
N LYS A 190 17.69 9.34 6.65
CA LYS A 190 17.82 8.65 7.94
C LYS A 190 16.67 7.66 8.07
N PHE A 191 16.88 6.61 8.87
CA PHE A 191 15.82 5.63 9.10
C PHE A 191 14.55 6.26 9.71
N GLY A 192 14.70 7.25 10.60
CA GLY A 192 13.56 8.02 11.12
C GLY A 192 12.77 8.75 10.02
N ASP A 193 13.41 9.15 8.93
CA ASP A 193 12.73 9.78 7.78
C ASP A 193 11.84 8.74 7.05
N LEU A 194 12.30 7.48 6.97
CA LEU A 194 11.53 6.38 6.39
C LEU A 194 10.35 5.98 7.28
N LYS A 195 10.52 5.96 8.61
CA LYS A 195 9.42 5.72 9.56
C LYS A 195 8.33 6.78 9.43
N MET A 196 8.70 8.06 9.27
CA MET A 196 7.74 9.15 9.14
C MET A 196 7.30 9.42 7.69
N PHE A 197 7.60 8.53 6.75
CA PHE A 197 7.41 8.78 5.32
C PHE A 197 5.95 9.10 4.98
N PHE A 198 5.00 8.25 5.39
CA PHE A 198 3.58 8.46 5.07
C PHE A 198 2.94 9.56 5.92
N ARG A 199 3.32 9.67 7.20
CA ARG A 199 2.91 10.80 8.06
C ARG A 199 3.25 12.16 7.48
N ASN A 200 4.37 12.26 6.75
CA ASN A 200 4.85 13.51 6.15
C ASN A 200 4.53 13.63 4.65
N SER A 201 3.58 12.85 4.13
CA SER A 201 3.14 12.89 2.73
C SER A 201 2.77 14.29 2.25
N TYR A 202 2.14 15.11 3.11
CA TYR A 202 1.81 16.51 2.83
C TYR A 202 3.01 17.36 2.36
N GLN A 203 4.23 17.03 2.78
CA GLN A 203 5.42 17.78 2.34
C GLN A 203 5.83 17.41 0.91
N ARG A 204 5.53 16.19 0.46
CA ARG A 204 5.81 15.72 -0.90
C ARG A 204 4.73 16.16 -1.88
N GLN A 205 3.47 16.03 -1.49
CA GLN A 205 2.31 16.43 -2.28
C GLN A 205 1.19 16.94 -1.35
N PRO A 206 1.06 18.27 -1.17
CA PRO A 206 -0.02 18.84 -0.36
C PRO A 206 -1.42 18.66 -0.96
N CYS A 207 -1.53 18.49 -2.28
CA CYS A 207 -2.81 18.41 -2.98
C CYS A 207 -2.92 17.14 -3.84
N PRO A 208 -2.91 15.93 -3.24
CA PRO A 208 -2.94 14.68 -4.00
C PRO A 208 -4.29 14.48 -4.71
N GLY A 209 -4.30 13.73 -5.81
CA GLY A 209 -5.48 13.65 -6.71
C GLY A 209 -6.78 13.16 -6.05
N ASN A 210 -6.71 12.16 -5.16
CA ASN A 210 -7.85 11.68 -4.37
C ASN A 210 -7.55 11.83 -2.88
N VAL A 211 -7.55 13.06 -2.38
CA VAL A 211 -7.12 13.39 -1.02
C VAL A 211 -7.90 12.64 0.07
N LEU A 212 -9.19 12.34 -0.16
CA LEU A 212 -10.01 11.59 0.80
C LEU A 212 -9.44 10.18 1.03
N PHE A 213 -9.19 9.42 -0.04
CA PHE A 213 -8.63 8.06 0.09
C PHE A 213 -7.12 8.05 0.32
N HIS A 214 -6.41 9.07 -0.13
CA HIS A 214 -5.02 9.29 0.24
C HIS A 214 -4.88 9.42 1.77
N ASP A 215 -5.77 10.16 2.44
CA ASP A 215 -5.78 10.27 3.91
C ASP A 215 -6.00 8.91 4.58
N VAL A 216 -6.96 8.11 4.09
CA VAL A 216 -7.23 6.76 4.61
C VAL A 216 -5.98 5.87 4.52
N PHE A 217 -5.43 5.72 3.31
CA PHE A 217 -4.34 4.77 3.08
C PHE A 217 -2.99 5.26 3.58
N SER A 218 -2.74 6.57 3.61
CA SER A 218 -1.50 7.12 4.17
C SER A 218 -1.41 6.87 5.68
N LYS A 219 -2.52 7.02 6.42
CA LYS A 219 -2.59 6.66 7.84
C LYS A 219 -2.40 5.17 8.07
N ALA A 220 -3.00 4.32 7.23
CA ALA A 220 -2.82 2.88 7.31
C ALA A 220 -1.36 2.47 7.06
N CYS A 221 -0.74 2.98 5.99
CA CYS A 221 0.67 2.71 5.70
C CYS A 221 1.61 3.28 6.77
N ASP A 222 1.33 4.46 7.34
CA ASP A 222 2.10 5.02 8.47
C ASP A 222 2.13 4.03 9.63
N LYS A 223 0.97 3.57 10.09
CA LYS A 223 0.86 2.62 11.19
C LYS A 223 1.48 1.27 10.87
N LEU A 224 1.25 0.71 9.67
CA LEU A 224 1.89 -0.55 9.24
C LEU A 224 3.42 -0.46 9.28
N LEU A 225 3.99 0.68 8.86
CA LEU A 225 5.42 0.90 8.98
C LEU A 225 5.83 1.09 10.43
N THR A 226 5.28 2.07 11.15
CA THR A 226 5.81 2.48 12.44
C THR A 226 5.53 1.51 13.58
N GLU A 227 4.37 0.86 13.56
CA GLU A 227 3.90 -0.01 14.64
C GLU A 227 4.19 -1.48 14.38
N HIS A 228 4.55 -1.87 13.15
CA HIS A 228 4.85 -3.26 12.82
C HIS A 228 6.17 -3.44 12.07
N LEU A 229 6.22 -3.11 10.77
CA LEU A 229 7.34 -3.49 9.91
C LEU A 229 8.67 -2.86 10.35
N PHE A 230 8.65 -1.58 10.73
CA PHE A 230 9.78 -0.77 11.20
C PHE A 230 9.70 -0.47 12.70
N LYS A 231 8.92 -1.24 13.46
CA LYS A 231 8.86 -1.14 14.92
C LYS A 231 10.26 -1.36 15.49
N ASP A 232 10.67 -0.50 16.43
CA ASP A 232 11.98 -0.61 17.05
C ASP A 232 11.97 -1.79 18.03
N SER A 233 13.07 -2.55 18.09
CA SER A 233 13.14 -3.79 18.90
C SER A 233 12.99 -3.55 20.41
N GLN A 234 13.15 -2.31 20.87
CA GLN A 234 12.96 -1.92 22.26
C GLN A 234 11.48 -1.65 22.61
N ASP A 235 10.61 -1.51 21.63
CA ASP A 235 9.19 -1.16 21.81
C ASP A 235 8.27 -2.40 21.87
N GLY A 236 8.86 -3.59 22.06
CA GLY A 236 8.19 -4.89 22.07
C GLY A 236 7.96 -5.49 20.69
N ASP A 237 7.29 -6.64 20.65
CA ASP A 237 7.13 -7.42 19.42
C ASP A 237 6.08 -6.84 18.47
N ALA A 238 6.30 -6.99 17.17
CA ALA A 238 5.29 -6.71 16.16
C ALA A 238 4.30 -7.87 16.06
N TYR A 239 3.07 -7.59 15.61
CA TYR A 239 2.05 -8.62 15.47
C TYR A 239 2.54 -9.75 14.54
N SER A 240 2.40 -11.01 14.97
CA SER A 240 2.84 -12.20 14.23
C SER A 240 4.26 -12.12 13.68
N ASN A 241 5.18 -11.49 14.41
CA ASN A 241 6.58 -11.28 14.01
C ASN A 241 6.73 -10.53 12.67
N PHE A 242 5.73 -9.73 12.27
CA PHE A 242 5.76 -8.90 11.07
C PHE A 242 6.66 -7.67 11.25
N ASN A 243 7.97 -7.91 11.30
CA ASN A 243 8.98 -6.90 11.55
C ASN A 243 10.25 -7.19 10.74
N ARG A 244 10.87 -6.15 10.17
CA ARG A 244 12.08 -6.29 9.36
C ARG A 244 13.30 -6.71 10.18
N HIS A 245 13.40 -6.28 11.44
CA HIS A 245 14.55 -6.54 12.30
C HIS A 245 14.58 -8.01 12.68
N LEU A 246 13.41 -8.59 13.01
CA LEU A 246 13.28 -10.03 13.22
C LEU A 246 13.75 -10.82 11.98
N ALA A 247 13.29 -10.39 10.81
CA ALA A 247 13.60 -11.05 9.54
C ALA A 247 15.07 -10.91 9.09
N ALA A 248 15.71 -9.78 9.36
CA ALA A 248 17.04 -9.46 8.85
C ALA A 248 18.17 -9.73 9.86
N HIS A 249 17.87 -9.65 11.16
CA HIS A 249 18.90 -9.64 12.21
C HIS A 249 18.72 -10.71 13.26
N LEU A 250 17.49 -11.18 13.50
CA LEU A 250 17.25 -12.17 14.53
C LEU A 250 17.00 -13.57 14.00
N LEU A 251 16.71 -13.75 12.68
CA LEU A 251 16.43 -15.04 12.00
C LEU A 251 16.08 -16.13 13.01
N SER A 252 15.07 -15.84 13.83
CA SER A 252 14.89 -16.52 15.09
C SER A 252 14.13 -17.81 14.84
N ASP A 253 14.13 -18.72 15.81
CA ASP A 253 13.35 -19.96 15.73
C ASP A 253 11.83 -19.71 15.54
N SER A 254 11.38 -18.48 15.80
CA SER A 254 9.99 -18.05 15.58
C SER A 254 9.68 -17.82 14.10
N GLN A 255 8.64 -18.50 13.60
CA GLN A 255 8.20 -18.43 12.21
C GLN A 255 7.72 -17.01 11.82
N PHE A 256 8.55 -16.26 11.08
CA PHE A 256 8.20 -14.91 10.58
C PHE A 256 7.78 -14.91 9.11
N ALA A 257 8.29 -15.84 8.31
CA ALA A 257 8.05 -15.90 6.88
C ALA A 257 6.88 -16.84 6.54
N THR A 258 5.69 -16.48 7.01
CA THR A 258 4.45 -17.21 6.74
C THR A 258 3.75 -16.71 5.47
N ARG A 259 2.74 -17.45 5.00
CA ARG A 259 1.87 -17.00 3.89
C ARG A 259 1.21 -15.68 4.23
N GLU A 260 0.70 -15.57 5.45
CA GLU A 260 0.01 -14.43 6.04
C GLU A 260 0.90 -13.18 5.99
N ASN A 261 2.15 -13.30 6.42
CA ASN A 261 3.09 -12.18 6.42
C ASN A 261 3.55 -11.79 5.00
N CYS A 262 3.58 -12.74 4.06
CA CYS A 262 3.78 -12.40 2.64
C CYS A 262 2.58 -11.59 2.09
N VAL A 263 1.34 -11.99 2.41
CA VAL A 263 0.13 -11.25 2.03
C VAL A 263 0.18 -9.83 2.60
N ARG A 264 0.58 -9.65 3.86
CA ARG A 264 0.78 -8.32 4.47
C ARG A 264 1.80 -7.46 3.72
N LEU A 265 2.94 -8.01 3.30
CA LEU A 265 3.93 -7.26 2.52
C LEU A 265 3.41 -6.88 1.14
N PHE A 266 2.73 -7.79 0.43
CA PHE A 266 2.14 -7.47 -0.87
C PHE A 266 1.04 -6.42 -0.76
N LEU A 267 0.21 -6.50 0.28
CA LEU A 267 -0.79 -5.50 0.60
C LEU A 267 -0.15 -4.12 0.82
N LEU A 268 0.89 -4.05 1.66
CA LEU A 268 1.63 -2.82 1.89
C LEU A 268 2.18 -2.27 0.56
N LEU A 269 2.84 -3.10 -0.25
CA LEU A 269 3.40 -2.68 -1.54
C LEU A 269 2.32 -2.15 -2.50
N ASP A 270 1.16 -2.79 -2.54
CA ASP A 270 0.02 -2.33 -3.34
C ASP A 270 -0.50 -0.97 -2.87
N LEU A 271 -0.66 -0.78 -1.56
CA LEU A 271 -1.07 0.50 -0.98
C LEU A 271 -0.04 1.60 -1.23
N MET A 272 1.26 1.27 -1.16
CA MET A 272 2.32 2.21 -1.53
C MET A 272 2.17 2.65 -3.00
N SER A 273 1.87 1.72 -3.91
CA SER A 273 1.65 2.05 -5.32
C SER A 273 0.38 2.89 -5.55
N GLU A 274 -0.66 2.68 -4.75
CA GLU A 274 -1.89 3.48 -4.77
C GLU A 274 -1.62 4.93 -4.33
N LEU A 275 -0.90 5.10 -3.23
CA LEU A 275 -0.51 6.42 -2.73
C LEU A 275 0.37 7.14 -3.76
N TYR A 276 1.27 6.41 -4.45
CA TYR A 276 2.09 6.99 -5.52
C TYR A 276 1.22 7.50 -6.66
N LEU A 277 0.20 6.75 -7.07
CA LEU A 277 -0.75 7.18 -8.10
C LEU A 277 -1.43 8.50 -7.72
N TYR A 278 -1.84 8.64 -6.46
CA TYR A 278 -2.47 9.87 -5.96
C TYR A 278 -1.49 11.05 -5.91
N GLU A 279 -0.24 10.81 -5.49
CA GLU A 279 0.77 11.86 -5.36
C GLU A 279 1.33 12.33 -6.72
N ALA A 280 1.46 11.42 -7.68
CA ALA A 280 2.13 11.67 -8.97
C ALA A 280 1.20 12.25 -10.06
N HIS A 281 -0.11 12.33 -9.80
CA HIS A 281 -1.12 12.84 -10.76
C HIS A 281 -1.00 12.25 -12.17
N CYS A 282 -0.88 10.92 -12.30
CA CYS A 282 -0.60 10.24 -13.57
C CYS A 282 -1.71 10.34 -14.65
N GLY A 283 -2.73 11.19 -14.48
CA GLY A 283 -3.83 11.37 -15.44
C GLY A 283 -4.76 10.16 -15.55
N GLY A 284 -4.69 9.22 -14.60
CA GLY A 284 -5.45 7.98 -14.55
C GLY A 284 -4.59 6.80 -14.09
N ASP A 285 -5.22 5.72 -13.62
CA ASP A 285 -4.53 4.49 -13.27
C ASP A 285 -4.09 3.76 -14.56
N PRO A 286 -2.78 3.53 -14.80
CA PRO A 286 -2.34 2.87 -16.02
C PRO A 286 -2.86 1.43 -16.15
N ARG A 287 -3.28 0.79 -15.04
CA ARG A 287 -3.92 -0.53 -15.06
C ARG A 287 -5.18 -0.57 -15.94
N PHE A 288 -5.90 0.56 -16.05
CA PHE A 288 -7.13 0.63 -16.85
C PHE A 288 -6.87 0.73 -18.36
N LYS A 289 -5.62 0.92 -18.77
CA LYS A 289 -5.22 0.95 -20.18
C LYS A 289 -4.74 -0.42 -20.69
N LEU A 290 -4.64 -1.40 -19.80
CA LEU A 290 -4.17 -2.74 -20.14
C LEU A 290 -5.31 -3.60 -20.68
N SER A 291 -5.09 -4.20 -21.84
CA SER A 291 -5.90 -5.27 -22.40
C SER A 291 -5.56 -6.63 -21.76
N GLY A 292 -6.33 -7.66 -22.12
CA GLY A 292 -6.02 -9.03 -21.73
C GLY A 292 -4.71 -9.54 -22.35
N GLU A 293 -4.38 -9.08 -23.56
CA GLU A 293 -3.15 -9.46 -24.26
C GLU A 293 -1.91 -8.91 -23.53
N ASP A 294 -1.99 -7.67 -23.06
CA ASP A 294 -0.88 -6.97 -22.36
C ASP A 294 -0.41 -7.68 -21.08
N ILE A 295 -1.30 -8.46 -20.45
CA ILE A 295 -1.03 -9.17 -19.19
C ILE A 295 -0.99 -10.69 -19.36
N SER A 296 -1.21 -11.19 -20.58
CA SER A 296 -1.44 -12.63 -20.83
C SER A 296 -0.24 -13.50 -20.47
N LEU A 297 0.98 -13.02 -20.73
CA LEU A 297 2.21 -13.73 -20.41
C LEU A 297 2.31 -14.00 -18.90
N GLU A 298 2.32 -12.94 -18.10
CA GLU A 298 2.38 -13.02 -16.63
C GLU A 298 1.25 -13.87 -16.07
N PHE A 299 0.02 -13.61 -16.50
CA PHE A 299 -1.16 -14.31 -16.02
C PHE A 299 -1.04 -15.83 -16.25
N ASN A 300 -0.68 -16.25 -17.46
CA ASN A 300 -0.53 -17.66 -17.80
C ASN A 300 0.62 -18.33 -17.03
N GLU A 301 1.75 -17.66 -16.85
CA GLU A 301 2.87 -18.20 -16.06
C GLU A 301 2.52 -18.32 -14.57
N TYR A 302 1.79 -17.36 -14.00
CA TYR A 302 1.30 -17.45 -12.63
C TYR A 302 0.33 -18.63 -12.45
N LEU A 303 -0.58 -18.86 -13.41
CA LEU A 303 -1.47 -20.02 -13.36
C LEU A 303 -0.70 -21.35 -13.40
N LYS A 304 0.35 -21.44 -14.22
CA LYS A 304 1.23 -22.63 -14.25
C LYS A 304 1.92 -22.85 -12.91
N LEU A 305 2.44 -21.79 -12.28
CA LEU A 305 3.09 -21.88 -10.96
C LEU A 305 2.11 -22.35 -9.89
N ILE A 306 0.88 -21.84 -9.89
CA ILE A 306 -0.17 -22.26 -8.95
C ILE A 306 -0.56 -23.72 -9.18
N ALA A 307 -0.60 -24.18 -10.43
CA ALA A 307 -0.90 -25.57 -10.76
C ALA A 307 0.22 -26.55 -10.33
N GLN A 308 1.47 -26.07 -10.17
CA GLN A 308 2.63 -26.85 -9.75
C GLN A 308 2.70 -27.03 -8.23
N LEU A 309 1.61 -27.51 -7.61
CA LEU A 309 1.48 -27.73 -6.16
C LEU A 309 2.50 -28.74 -5.58
N HIS A 310 3.22 -29.47 -6.43
CA HIS A 310 4.30 -30.42 -6.09
C HIS A 310 5.67 -29.92 -6.56
N SER A 311 6.14 -28.80 -6.01
CA SER A 311 7.49 -28.29 -6.28
C SER A 311 8.54 -29.01 -5.42
N PRO A 312 9.78 -29.21 -5.92
CA PRO A 312 10.90 -29.68 -5.10
C PRO A 312 11.08 -28.84 -3.82
N GLU A 313 10.86 -27.53 -3.92
CA GLU A 313 10.92 -26.61 -2.79
C GLU A 313 9.93 -26.99 -1.70
N ARG A 314 8.67 -27.33 -2.02
CA ARG A 314 7.68 -27.77 -1.04
C ARG A 314 8.06 -29.09 -0.35
N VAL A 315 8.61 -30.04 -1.11
CA VAL A 315 9.09 -31.32 -0.58
C VAL A 315 10.23 -31.09 0.41
N LEU A 316 11.20 -30.26 0.04
CA LEU A 316 12.37 -29.96 0.86
C LEU A 316 12.05 -29.13 2.11
N LEU A 317 11.05 -28.23 2.01
CA LEU A 317 10.62 -27.37 3.11
C LEU A 317 9.55 -28.01 4.01
N GLY A 318 9.06 -29.22 3.67
CA GLY A 318 8.07 -29.94 4.47
C GLY A 318 6.73 -29.22 4.62
N VAL A 319 6.33 -28.38 3.65
CA VAL A 319 5.09 -27.59 3.74
C VAL A 319 3.87 -28.53 3.60
N PRO A 320 2.95 -28.58 4.60
CA PRO A 320 1.79 -29.45 4.53
C PRO A 320 0.88 -29.08 3.34
N MET A 321 0.29 -30.10 2.70
CA MET A 321 -0.67 -29.87 1.61
C MET A 321 -1.97 -29.28 2.18
N ASP A 322 -2.31 -28.05 1.78
CA ASP A 322 -3.68 -27.56 1.92
C ASP A 322 -4.58 -28.39 1.00
N THR A 323 -5.19 -29.43 1.56
CA THR A 323 -6.08 -30.37 0.87
C THR A 323 -7.50 -29.82 0.68
N LYS A 324 -7.73 -28.53 0.95
CA LYS A 324 -9.02 -27.89 0.68
C LYS A 324 -9.13 -27.53 -0.80
N HIS A 325 -9.42 -28.54 -1.61
CA HIS A 325 -10.24 -28.29 -2.80
C HIS A 325 -11.59 -27.73 -2.33
N PRO A 326 -12.19 -26.75 -3.04
CA PRO A 326 -13.62 -26.56 -2.91
C PRO A 326 -14.24 -27.88 -3.35
N SER A 327 -14.82 -28.61 -2.40
CA SER A 327 -15.77 -29.66 -2.75
C SER A 327 -16.79 -28.98 -3.66
N SER A 328 -16.82 -29.39 -4.92
CA SER A 328 -17.96 -29.17 -5.78
C SER A 328 -19.15 -29.80 -5.05
N GLY A 329 -19.85 -28.97 -4.27
CA GLY A 329 -21.25 -29.22 -4.02
C GLY A 329 -21.90 -29.11 -5.37
N ASP A 330 -22.41 -30.23 -5.87
CA ASP A 330 -23.76 -30.30 -6.38
C ASP A 330 -24.21 -31.77 -6.42
N GLN A 331 -25.41 -31.92 -5.87
CA GLN A 331 -26.50 -32.89 -6.11
C GLN A 331 -26.23 -34.13 -6.97
#